data_AF-A0A2H1C5C0-F1
#
_entry.id   AF-A0A2H1C5C0-F1
#
_cell.length_a   1.000
_cell.length_b   1.000
_cell.length_c   1.000
_cell.angle_alpha   90.00
_cell.angle_beta   90.00
_cell.angle_gamma   90.00
#
_symmetry.space_group_name_H-M   'P 1'
#
loop_
_entity.id
_entity.type
_entity.pdbx_description
1 polymer ?
#
loop_
_entity_poly.entity_id
_entity_poly.type
_entity_poly.pdbx_seq_one_letter_code
_entity_poly.pdbx_strand_id
1 'polypeptide(L)'
;MRQLCSKPDGPPCLLIIDGVNFLWCRGTRLKDKTLHVKVTVDRLAIVHHLRRALKADWRHGAIVTSLNILGAWPTDREQYTPGYLLGRDGFEAMDPFIPVEVENYNVTELDACLRFYSENHWLTNPSAHTEDGRAQITFLSANNPRELDRIAAEW
;
A
#
# COMPACT_ATOMS: atom_id res chain seq x y z
N MET A 1 -13.85 16.16 9.81
CA MET A 1 -14.13 15.53 8.52
C MET A 1 -15.58 15.05 8.44
N ARG A 2 -15.95 13.93 9.06
CA ARG A 2 -17.33 13.38 9.07
C ARG A 2 -18.45 14.41 9.30
N GLN A 3 -18.37 15.18 10.38
CA GLN A 3 -19.39 16.20 10.70
C GLN A 3 -19.47 17.36 9.69
N LEU A 4 -18.38 17.62 8.95
CA LEU A 4 -18.34 18.69 7.95
C LEU A 4 -18.92 18.20 6.62
N CYS A 5 -18.56 16.98 6.19
CA CYS A 5 -19.00 16.40 4.91
C CYS A 5 -20.45 15.93 4.93
N SER A 6 -20.94 15.45 6.08
CA SER A 6 -22.33 14.98 6.20
C SER A 6 -23.38 16.09 6.21
N LYS A 7 -22.99 17.37 6.15
CA LYS A 7 -23.95 18.47 5.96
C LYS A 7 -24.49 18.47 4.52
N PRO A 8 -25.73 18.94 4.28
CA PRO A 8 -26.28 19.05 2.93
C PRO A 8 -25.36 19.82 1.97
N ASP A 9 -24.79 20.93 2.45
CA ASP A 9 -23.82 21.77 1.72
C ASP A 9 -22.36 21.45 2.10
N GLY A 10 -22.11 20.24 2.63
CA GLY A 10 -20.78 19.79 3.01
C GLY A 10 -19.90 19.55 1.78
N PRO A 11 -18.59 19.85 1.84
CA PRO A 11 -17.69 19.60 0.71
C PRO A 11 -17.52 18.08 0.50
N PRO A 12 -17.32 17.63 -0.76
CA PRO A 12 -16.98 16.25 -1.02
C PRO A 12 -15.65 15.90 -0.35
N CYS A 13 -15.52 14.66 0.13
CA CYS A 13 -14.30 14.22 0.81
C CYS A 13 -13.83 12.86 0.33
N LEU A 14 -12.53 12.75 0.12
CA LEU A 14 -11.85 11.50 -0.20
C LEU A 14 -10.91 11.16 0.96
N LEU A 15 -11.16 10.03 1.63
CA LEU A 15 -10.27 9.49 2.65
C LEU A 15 -9.36 8.45 2.01
N ILE A 16 -8.05 8.73 2.00
CA ILE A 16 -7.03 7.82 1.47
C ILE A 16 -6.19 7.31 2.63
N ILE A 17 -6.07 5.98 2.75
CA ILE A 17 -5.19 5.35 3.74
C ILE A 17 -4.33 4.29 3.05
N ASP A 18 -3.01 4.54 3.03
CA ASP A 18 -2.05 3.54 2.58
C ASP A 18 -1.74 2.53 3.70
N GLY A 19 -1.69 1.25 3.36
CA GLY A 19 -1.33 0.17 4.29
C GLY A 19 -2.30 -0.04 5.45
N VAL A 20 -3.61 0.05 5.20
CA VAL A 20 -4.68 0.05 6.23
C VAL A 20 -4.62 -1.14 7.19
N ASN A 21 -4.00 -2.24 6.79
CA ASN A 21 -3.73 -3.40 7.64
C ASN A 21 -2.96 -3.11 8.93
N PHE A 22 -2.22 -1.99 9.02
CA PHE A 22 -1.57 -1.59 10.27
C PHE A 22 -2.58 -1.35 11.41
N LEU A 23 -3.84 -1.02 11.09
CA LEU A 23 -4.88 -0.76 12.08
C LEU A 23 -5.28 -2.02 12.86
N TRP A 24 -5.01 -3.22 12.34
CA TRP A 24 -5.34 -4.50 12.98
C TRP A 24 -4.14 -5.43 13.11
N CYS A 25 -2.93 -4.91 12.96
CA CYS A 25 -1.73 -5.72 13.13
C CYS A 25 -1.58 -6.19 14.59
N ARG A 26 -0.89 -7.32 14.79
CA ARG A 26 -0.72 -7.97 16.10
C ARG A 26 -0.07 -7.10 17.19
N GLY A 27 0.51 -5.96 16.85
CA GLY A 27 1.14 -5.07 17.82
C GLY A 27 2.10 -4.06 17.19
N THR A 28 2.57 -3.13 18.01
CA THR A 28 3.45 -2.03 17.57
C THR A 28 4.89 -2.26 18.02
N ARG A 29 5.83 -1.47 17.46
CA ARG A 29 7.21 -1.37 17.98
C ARG A 29 7.36 -0.35 19.11
N LEU A 30 6.30 0.39 19.43
CA LEU A 30 6.31 1.38 20.49
C LEU A 30 6.36 0.68 21.85
N LYS A 31 7.14 1.23 22.78
CA LYS A 31 7.20 0.78 24.17
C LYS A 31 6.69 1.86 25.09
N ASP A 32 5.88 1.45 26.06
CA ASP A 32 5.48 2.32 27.16
C ASP A 32 6.72 2.73 27.96
N LYS A 33 6.85 4.02 28.29
CA LYS A 33 8.04 4.55 28.97
C LYS A 33 8.16 4.08 30.42
N THR A 34 7.04 3.79 31.07
CA THR A 34 6.97 3.44 32.49
C THR A 34 6.93 1.93 32.67
N LEU A 35 6.06 1.26 31.91
CA LEU A 35 5.86 -0.19 32.00
C LEU A 35 6.90 -0.98 31.20
N HIS A 36 7.63 -0.33 30.28
CA HIS A 36 8.59 -0.97 29.36
C HIS A 36 8.03 -2.11 28.49
N VAL A 37 6.69 -2.22 28.41
CA VAL A 37 5.99 -3.19 27.58
C VAL A 37 5.63 -2.62 26.20
N LYS A 38 5.42 -3.49 25.21
CA LYS A 38 4.96 -3.06 23.88
C LYS A 38 3.54 -2.49 23.95
N VAL A 39 3.31 -1.39 23.26
CA VAL A 39 1.99 -0.77 23.14
C VAL A 39 1.18 -1.51 22.08
N THR A 40 -0.05 -1.90 22.39
CA THR A 40 -0.98 -2.50 21.43
C THR A 40 -1.56 -1.45 20.49
N VAL A 41 -2.04 -1.87 19.31
CA VAL A 41 -2.64 -0.96 18.33
C VAL A 41 -3.86 -0.22 18.90
N ASP A 42 -4.66 -0.87 19.76
CA ASP A 42 -5.87 -0.29 20.35
C ASP A 42 -5.59 0.86 21.32
N ARG A 43 -4.36 0.96 21.85
CA ARG A 43 -3.95 2.06 22.73
C ARG A 43 -3.54 3.31 21.96
N LEU A 44 -3.43 3.25 20.64
CA LEU A 44 -3.07 4.40 19.83
C LEU A 44 -4.33 5.19 19.46
N ALA A 45 -4.41 6.45 19.92
CA ALA A 45 -5.52 7.34 19.61
C ALA A 45 -5.77 7.49 18.10
N ILE A 46 -4.71 7.51 17.29
CA ILE A 46 -4.80 7.55 15.82
C ILE A 46 -5.52 6.32 15.26
N VAL A 47 -5.25 5.11 15.79
CA VAL A 47 -5.94 3.88 15.36
C VAL A 47 -7.41 3.96 15.69
N HIS A 48 -7.77 4.44 16.89
CA HIS A 48 -9.16 4.66 17.27
C HIS A 48 -9.89 5.60 16.29
N HIS A 49 -9.28 6.74 15.96
CA HIS A 49 -9.89 7.72 15.08
C HIS A 49 -9.96 7.26 13.62
N LEU A 50 -8.95 6.56 13.11
CA LEU A 50 -8.96 6.01 11.75
C LEU A 50 -9.97 4.86 11.59
N ARG A 51 -10.03 3.92 12.54
CA ARG A 51 -11.08 2.89 12.55
C ARG A 51 -12.48 3.50 12.60
N ARG A 52 -12.67 4.59 13.34
CA ARG A 52 -13.92 5.36 13.27
C ARG A 52 -14.12 5.95 11.88
N ALA A 53 -13.13 6.61 11.29
CA ALA A 53 -13.26 7.23 9.97
C ALA A 53 -13.63 6.21 8.87
N LEU A 54 -13.15 4.97 8.99
CA LEU A 54 -13.43 3.86 8.08
C LEU A 54 -14.88 3.35 8.11
N LYS A 55 -15.62 3.57 9.20
CA LYS A 55 -17.05 3.24 9.18
C LYS A 55 -17.73 4.14 8.13
N ALA A 56 -18.36 3.57 7.12
CA ALA A 56 -18.97 4.32 6.02
C ALA A 56 -20.34 4.94 6.39
N ASP A 57 -20.42 5.60 7.56
CA ASP A 57 -21.66 6.21 8.11
C ASP A 57 -21.85 7.70 7.71
N TRP A 58 -21.06 8.19 6.76
CA TRP A 58 -21.03 9.59 6.34
C TRP A 58 -21.32 9.75 4.85
N ARG A 59 -21.80 10.94 4.46
CA ARG A 59 -22.26 11.22 3.09
C ARG A 59 -21.24 12.07 2.33
N HIS A 60 -21.43 12.14 1.01
CA HIS A 60 -20.64 12.96 0.07
C HIS A 60 -19.14 12.64 0.10
N GLY A 61 -18.78 11.35 0.11
CA GLY A 61 -17.39 10.98 -0.09
C GLY A 61 -17.15 9.51 -0.30
N ALA A 62 -15.86 9.21 -0.43
CA ALA A 62 -15.35 7.87 -0.71
C ALA A 62 -14.16 7.56 0.18
N ILE A 63 -13.96 6.26 0.43
CA ILE A 63 -12.82 5.72 1.15
C ILE A 63 -12.03 4.88 0.16
N VAL A 64 -10.75 5.17 0.00
CA VAL A 64 -9.82 4.39 -0.82
C VAL A 64 -8.67 3.95 0.08
N THR A 65 -8.44 2.66 0.15
CA THR A 65 -7.37 2.10 0.98
C THR A 65 -6.55 1.09 0.21
N SER A 66 -5.27 1.00 0.50
CA SER A 66 -4.41 -0.10 0.05
C SER A 66 -4.03 -0.99 1.23
N LEU A 67 -3.66 -2.23 0.91
CA LEU A 67 -2.92 -3.10 1.82
C LEU A 67 -1.44 -2.92 1.57
N ASN A 68 -0.63 -3.13 2.60
CA ASN A 68 0.81 -3.08 2.48
C ASN A 68 1.46 -4.25 3.24
N ILE A 69 1.90 -5.25 2.48
CA ILE A 69 2.61 -6.42 3.01
C ILE A 69 3.95 -6.05 3.66
N LEU A 70 4.62 -5.01 3.16
CA LEU A 70 5.88 -4.52 3.74
C LEU A 70 5.65 -3.73 5.04
N GLY A 71 4.43 -3.26 5.27
CA GLY A 71 3.97 -2.69 6.53
C GLY A 71 3.68 -3.75 7.60
N ALA A 72 3.48 -5.02 7.21
CA ALA A 72 3.26 -6.12 8.14
C ALA A 72 4.57 -6.55 8.83
N TRP A 73 4.44 -7.29 9.93
CA TRP A 73 5.60 -7.88 10.60
C TRP A 73 6.32 -8.85 9.65
N PRO A 74 7.66 -8.97 9.71
CA PRO A 74 8.39 -9.85 8.80
C PRO A 74 7.90 -11.31 8.79
N THR A 75 7.39 -11.80 9.91
CA THR A 75 6.80 -13.15 10.06
C THR A 75 5.41 -13.28 9.43
N ASP A 76 4.77 -12.18 9.05
CA ASP A 76 3.37 -12.11 8.64
C ASP A 76 3.30 -11.59 7.18
N ARG A 77 4.25 -12.03 6.34
CA ARG A 77 4.38 -11.61 4.92
C ARG A 77 4.25 -12.77 3.94
N GLU A 78 3.51 -13.80 4.33
CA GLU A 78 3.36 -15.01 3.50
C GLU A 78 2.35 -14.80 2.36
N GLN A 79 1.32 -13.98 2.59
CA GLN A 79 0.26 -13.71 1.61
C GLN A 79 -0.09 -12.22 1.60
N TYR A 80 -0.48 -11.72 0.43
CA TYR A 80 -0.90 -10.33 0.22
C TYR A 80 -2.42 -10.14 0.22
N THR A 81 -3.20 -11.21 0.43
CA THR A 81 -4.65 -11.17 0.34
C THR A 81 -5.28 -10.35 1.48
N PRO A 82 -6.42 -9.67 1.25
CA PRO A 82 -7.10 -8.91 2.29
C PRO A 82 -7.42 -9.72 3.54
N GLY A 83 -7.91 -10.96 3.38
CA GLY A 83 -8.23 -11.83 4.51
C GLY A 83 -7.03 -12.16 5.39
N TYR A 84 -5.85 -12.36 4.78
CA TYR A 84 -4.63 -12.63 5.52
C TYR A 84 -4.09 -11.38 6.22
N LEU A 85 -3.93 -10.27 5.49
CA LEU A 85 -3.28 -9.07 6.03
C LEU A 85 -4.15 -8.28 7.03
N LEU A 86 -5.47 -8.30 6.87
CA LEU A 86 -6.40 -7.65 7.81
C LEU A 86 -6.72 -8.54 9.01
N GLY A 87 -6.58 -9.86 8.85
CA GLY A 87 -7.15 -10.84 9.76
C GLY A 87 -8.68 -10.73 9.83
N ARG A 88 -9.29 -11.54 10.71
CA ARG A 88 -10.75 -11.56 10.86
C ARG A 88 -11.31 -10.20 11.26
N ASP A 89 -10.76 -9.59 12.31
CA ASP A 89 -11.31 -8.36 12.89
C ASP A 89 -11.20 -7.16 11.94
N GLY A 90 -10.13 -7.10 11.13
CA GLY A 90 -9.98 -6.06 10.13
C GLY A 90 -10.88 -6.26 8.91
N PHE A 91 -11.02 -7.51 8.46
CA PHE A 91 -11.88 -7.86 7.33
C PHE A 91 -13.36 -7.58 7.66
N GLU A 92 -13.85 -8.06 8.81
CA GLU A 92 -15.22 -7.80 9.28
C GLU A 92 -15.50 -6.31 9.49
N ALA A 93 -14.51 -5.54 9.96
CA ALA A 93 -14.67 -4.09 10.17
C ALA A 93 -14.76 -3.28 8.87
N MET A 94 -14.22 -3.80 7.77
CA MET A 94 -14.24 -3.17 6.45
C MET A 94 -15.37 -3.69 5.55
N ASP A 95 -16.02 -4.79 5.92
CA ASP A 95 -17.12 -5.39 5.16
C ASP A 95 -18.39 -4.50 5.23
N PRO A 96 -19.05 -4.20 4.08
CA PRO A 96 -18.70 -4.54 2.71
C PRO A 96 -17.67 -3.57 2.07
N PHE A 97 -16.74 -4.12 1.30
CA PHE A 97 -15.80 -3.36 0.47
C PHE A 97 -15.63 -3.97 -0.93
N ILE A 98 -15.11 -3.18 -1.86
CA ILE A 98 -14.79 -3.62 -3.23
C ILE A 98 -13.28 -3.91 -3.30
N PRO A 99 -12.84 -5.17 -3.38
CA PRO A 99 -11.43 -5.49 -3.58
C PRO A 99 -11.00 -5.13 -5.00
N VAL A 100 -9.82 -4.52 -5.15
CA VAL A 100 -9.19 -4.25 -6.44
C VAL A 100 -7.81 -4.88 -6.41
N GLU A 101 -7.60 -5.88 -7.27
CA GLU A 101 -6.30 -6.51 -7.46
C GLU A 101 -5.40 -5.63 -8.33
N VAL A 102 -4.13 -5.53 -7.95
CA VAL A 102 -3.10 -4.80 -8.70
C VAL A 102 -2.01 -5.81 -9.04
N GLU A 103 -1.92 -6.13 -10.33
CA GLU A 103 -0.94 -7.07 -10.86
C GLU A 103 0.42 -6.39 -11.12
N ASN A 104 1.42 -7.21 -11.45
CA ASN A 104 2.67 -6.72 -12.02
C ASN A 104 2.42 -6.07 -13.38
N TYR A 105 3.43 -5.34 -13.90
CA TYR A 105 3.28 -4.68 -15.20
C TYR A 105 2.96 -5.69 -16.30
N ASN A 106 2.01 -5.32 -17.15
CA ASN A 106 1.89 -5.93 -18.46
C ASN A 106 3.02 -5.43 -19.39
N VAL A 107 3.16 -6.07 -20.56
CA VAL A 107 4.24 -5.76 -21.51
C VAL A 107 4.24 -4.28 -21.93
N THR A 108 3.07 -3.69 -22.15
CA THR A 108 2.93 -2.30 -22.59
C THR A 108 3.34 -1.32 -21.49
N GLU A 109 2.95 -1.58 -20.25
CA GLU A 109 3.31 -0.76 -19.09
C GLU A 109 4.82 -0.83 -18.81
N LEU A 110 5.39 -2.04 -18.89
CA LEU A 110 6.82 -2.24 -18.68
C LEU A 110 7.65 -1.52 -19.75
N ASP A 111 7.29 -1.66 -21.03
CA ASP A 111 7.98 -0.94 -22.11
C ASP A 111 7.89 0.58 -21.94
N ALA A 112 6.71 1.09 -21.56
CA ALA A 112 6.53 2.51 -21.28
C ALA A 112 7.41 2.97 -20.11
N CYS A 113 7.55 2.17 -19.05
CA CYS A 113 8.39 2.46 -17.90
C CYS A 113 9.89 2.45 -18.25
N LEU A 114 10.34 1.42 -18.98
CA LEU A 114 11.72 1.32 -19.47
C LEU A 114 12.08 2.47 -20.42
N ARG A 115 11.16 2.84 -21.31
CA ARG A 115 11.33 4.02 -22.17
C ARG A 115 11.48 5.29 -21.34
N PHE A 116 10.63 5.50 -20.33
CA PHE A 116 10.75 6.63 -19.41
C PHE A 116 12.12 6.67 -18.73
N TYR A 117 12.63 5.54 -18.23
CA TYR A 117 13.97 5.48 -17.62
C TYR A 117 15.09 5.80 -18.63
N SER A 118 15.00 5.29 -19.86
CA SER A 118 15.97 5.61 -20.92
C SER A 118 15.98 7.10 -21.28
N GLU A 119 14.80 7.69 -21.47
CA GLU A 119 14.63 9.10 -21.86
C GLU A 119 15.13 10.08 -20.80
N ASN A 120 15.05 9.69 -19.52
CA ASN A 120 15.51 10.51 -18.39
C ASN A 120 16.94 10.17 -17.94
N HIS A 121 17.68 9.39 -18.73
CA HIS A 121 19.05 8.96 -18.42
C HIS A 121 19.20 8.26 -17.06
N TRP A 122 18.15 7.56 -16.62
CA TRP A 122 18.19 6.77 -15.39
C TRP A 122 18.97 5.47 -15.60
N LEU A 123 18.88 4.88 -16.79
CA LEU A 123 19.68 3.75 -17.23
C LEU A 123 20.99 4.25 -17.85
N THR A 124 22.07 4.22 -17.07
CA THR A 124 23.34 4.84 -17.46
C THR A 124 24.22 3.90 -18.30
N ASN A 125 24.12 2.59 -18.07
CA ASN A 125 24.85 1.58 -18.82
C ASN A 125 24.33 1.48 -20.26
N PRO A 126 25.18 1.64 -21.29
CA PRO A 126 24.77 1.50 -22.69
C PRO A 126 24.11 0.16 -23.01
N SER A 127 24.51 -0.91 -22.32
CA SER A 127 23.92 -2.24 -22.50
C SER A 127 22.45 -2.31 -22.09
N ALA A 128 21.97 -1.43 -21.21
CA ALA A 128 20.55 -1.38 -20.82
C ALA A 128 19.64 -0.96 -21.98
N HIS A 129 20.19 -0.31 -23.00
CA HIS A 129 19.45 0.18 -24.16
C HIS A 129 19.40 -0.83 -25.31
N THR A 130 20.14 -1.94 -25.21
CA THR A 130 20.07 -3.03 -26.21
C THR A 130 18.86 -3.93 -25.94
N GLU A 131 18.43 -4.66 -26.96
CA GLU A 131 17.33 -5.63 -26.84
C GLU A 131 17.63 -6.69 -25.77
N ASP A 132 18.87 -7.22 -25.75
CA ASP A 132 19.33 -8.19 -24.76
C ASP A 132 19.32 -7.62 -23.34
N GLY A 133 19.78 -6.38 -23.15
CA GLY A 133 19.77 -5.74 -21.83
C GLY A 133 18.36 -5.50 -21.31
N ARG A 134 17.45 -5.03 -22.18
CA ARG A 134 16.03 -4.88 -21.85
C ARG A 134 15.39 -6.21 -21.49
N ALA A 135 15.70 -7.28 -22.22
CA ALA A 135 15.23 -8.63 -21.91
C ALA A 135 15.75 -9.12 -20.55
N GLN A 136 17.01 -8.85 -20.21
CA GLN A 136 17.57 -9.18 -18.90
C GLN A 136 16.90 -8.41 -17.76
N ILE A 137 16.74 -7.09 -17.89
CA ILE A 137 16.07 -6.25 -16.89
C ILE A 137 14.62 -6.74 -16.66
N THR A 138 13.92 -7.04 -17.75
CA THR A 138 12.56 -7.60 -17.72
C THR A 138 12.53 -8.94 -16.99
N PHE A 139 13.45 -9.85 -17.31
CA PHE A 139 13.54 -11.16 -16.69
C PHE A 139 13.85 -11.07 -15.18
N LEU A 140 14.85 -10.26 -14.80
CA LEU A 140 15.26 -10.10 -13.41
C LEU A 140 14.20 -9.40 -12.55
N SER A 141 13.49 -8.42 -13.11
CA SER A 141 12.40 -7.74 -12.39
C SER A 141 11.14 -8.59 -12.31
N ALA A 142 10.99 -9.61 -13.16
CA ALA A 142 9.77 -10.39 -13.32
C ALA A 142 8.52 -9.49 -13.49
N ASN A 143 8.69 -8.38 -14.21
CA ASN A 143 7.71 -7.30 -14.40
C ASN A 143 7.21 -6.64 -13.10
N ASN A 144 7.86 -6.91 -11.97
CA ASN A 144 7.48 -6.31 -10.70
C ASN A 144 8.00 -4.87 -10.62
N PRO A 145 7.14 -3.86 -10.40
CA PRO A 145 7.54 -2.45 -10.39
C PRO A 145 8.66 -2.13 -9.39
N ARG A 146 8.61 -2.73 -8.20
CA ARG A 146 9.60 -2.50 -7.14
C ARG A 146 10.95 -3.13 -7.48
N GLU A 147 10.94 -4.36 -8.00
CA GLU A 147 12.19 -4.99 -8.43
C GLU A 147 12.78 -4.31 -9.66
N LEU A 148 11.94 -3.82 -10.58
CA LEU A 148 12.37 -3.02 -11.72
C LEU A 148 13.11 -1.75 -11.27
N ASP A 149 12.54 -0.99 -10.32
CA ASP A 149 13.17 0.21 -9.76
C ASP A 149 14.52 -0.12 -9.10
N ARG A 150 14.58 -1.21 -8.33
CA ARG A 150 15.81 -1.68 -7.70
C ARG A 150 16.89 -2.04 -8.73
N ILE A 151 16.51 -2.78 -9.78
CA ILE A 151 17.44 -3.18 -10.85
C ILE A 151 17.86 -1.95 -11.64
N ALA A 152 16.94 -1.08 -12.03
CA ALA A 152 17.26 0.12 -12.80
C ALA A 152 18.24 1.05 -12.06
N ALA A 153 18.20 1.10 -10.73
CA ALA A 153 19.16 1.86 -9.92
C ALA A 153 20.59 1.27 -9.93
N GLU A 154 20.76 0.00 -10.30
CA GLU A 154 22.06 -0.67 -10.42
C GLU A 154 22.66 -0.56 -11.85
N TRP A 155 21.89 -0.06 -12.83
CA TRP A 155 22.23 -0.06 -14.26
C TRP A 155 22.54 1.33 -14.84
#